data_AF-A0A0C9ZL32-F1
#
_entry.id   AF-A0A0C9ZL32-F1
#
_cell.length_a   1.000
_cell.length_b   1.000
_cell.length_c   1.000
_cell.angle_alpha   90.00
_cell.angle_beta   90.00
_cell.angle_gamma   90.00
#
_symmetry.space_group_name_H-M   'P 1'
#
loop_
_entity.id
_entity.type
_entity.pdbx_description
1 polymer ?
#
loop_
_entity_poly.entity_id
_entity_poly.type
_entity_poly.pdbx_seq_one_letter_code
_entity_poly.pdbx_strand_id
1 'polypeptide(L)'
;MRTTAVLPILLAVLVAGHGVHEEDPKLENANYAIRHMATEHHIDSFDVESFFKLHDLDQNGVWDREEVEAIYGVHHVYSQKKSRDEIEHKKKADHIVETVLKALDKDGDGKVTPEEFAAAGLTSLPTFDNMGAEGHHYDVESEFFLHHEEQYHSTPETQTDESYNHPEDIEHFSHHDTIERKEYEREARYQGISVEEAMHAHEQAPVRASAESAPRPKITRGVPPEKQDPSVRFKDINKESTAQSEWGTGEQGYKQPKSPAERLRKNVPYKYKFRRSWGDF
;
A
#
# COMPACT_ATOMS: atom_id res chain seq x y z
N MET A 1 -28.43 47.78 44.39
CA MET A 1 -27.64 47.37 43.21
C MET A 1 -27.11 45.97 43.48
N ARG A 2 -27.56 44.96 42.72
CA ARG A 2 -26.99 43.60 42.75
C ARG A 2 -26.77 43.19 41.30
N THR A 3 -25.50 43.10 40.91
CA THR A 3 -25.03 42.72 39.58
C THR A 3 -24.94 41.21 39.50
N THR A 4 -25.74 40.58 38.64
CA THR A 4 -25.60 39.17 38.27
C THR A 4 -24.71 39.06 37.05
N ALA A 5 -23.51 38.50 37.21
CA ALA A 5 -22.65 38.11 36.11
C ALA A 5 -23.06 36.72 35.63
N VAL A 6 -23.40 36.59 34.35
CA VAL A 6 -23.65 35.30 33.69
C VAL A 6 -22.35 34.89 33.01
N LEU A 7 -21.79 33.75 33.42
CA LEU A 7 -20.60 33.15 32.83
C LEU A 7 -21.08 32.10 31.79
N PRO A 8 -20.75 32.21 30.50
CA PRO A 8 -21.08 31.16 29.54
C PRO A 8 -20.06 30.03 29.68
N ILE A 9 -20.56 28.84 30.03
CA ILE A 9 -19.77 27.59 30.02
C ILE A 9 -19.65 27.16 28.56
N LEU A 10 -18.44 27.29 27.99
CA LEU A 10 -18.10 26.70 26.70
C LEU A 10 -17.87 25.21 26.92
N LEU A 11 -18.79 24.37 26.46
CA LEU A 11 -18.62 22.92 26.45
C LEU A 11 -17.80 22.54 25.21
N ALA A 12 -16.51 22.27 25.41
CA ALA A 12 -15.67 21.67 24.38
C ALA A 12 -16.06 20.20 24.24
N VAL A 13 -16.75 19.84 23.14
CA VAL A 13 -16.92 18.44 22.75
C VAL A 13 -15.60 17.96 22.17
N LEU A 14 -14.86 17.19 22.96
CA LEU A 14 -13.77 16.37 22.44
C LEU A 14 -14.39 15.27 21.59
N VAL A 15 -14.38 15.46 20.27
CA VAL A 15 -14.60 14.35 19.33
C VAL A 15 -13.34 13.49 19.38
N ALA A 16 -13.42 12.38 20.11
CA ALA A 16 -12.42 11.35 20.04
C ALA A 16 -12.69 10.57 18.75
N GLY A 17 -11.95 10.89 17.67
CA GLY A 17 -11.87 10.05 16.49
C GLY A 17 -11.18 8.74 16.87
N HIS A 18 -11.97 7.77 17.31
CA HIS A 18 -11.58 6.37 17.28
C HIS A 18 -11.99 5.88 15.89
N GLY A 19 -11.03 5.47 15.07
CA GLY A 19 -11.33 4.60 13.93
C GLY A 19 -11.92 3.34 14.52
N VAL A 20 -13.25 3.23 14.44
CA VAL A 20 -13.98 2.06 14.88
C VAL A 20 -13.81 1.07 13.74
N HIS A 21 -12.76 0.25 13.82
CA HIS A 21 -12.82 -1.06 13.20
C HIS A 21 -14.02 -1.74 13.85
N GLU A 22 -15.17 -1.76 13.19
CA GLU A 22 -16.32 -2.53 13.66
C GLU A 22 -15.88 -4.00 13.54
N GLU A 23 -15.40 -4.56 14.64
CA GLU A 23 -14.92 -5.93 14.68
C GLU A 23 -16.06 -6.84 14.23
N ASP A 24 -15.85 -7.64 13.16
CA ASP A 24 -16.78 -8.72 12.84
C ASP A 24 -16.96 -9.52 14.14
N PRO A 25 -18.19 -9.65 14.68
CA PRO A 25 -18.44 -10.38 15.91
C PRO A 25 -17.92 -11.83 15.88
N LYS A 26 -17.68 -12.38 14.68
CA LYS A 26 -17.06 -13.69 14.48
C LYS A 26 -15.55 -13.71 14.73
N LEU A 27 -14.89 -12.56 14.61
CA LEU A 27 -13.43 -12.40 14.74
C LEU A 27 -12.99 -11.86 16.11
N GLU A 28 -13.90 -11.39 16.97
CA GLU A 28 -13.60 -10.83 18.31
C GLU A 28 -12.73 -11.77 19.17
N ASN A 29 -12.87 -13.09 19.02
CA ASN A 29 -12.09 -14.10 19.75
C ASN A 29 -11.11 -14.89 18.87
N ALA A 30 -10.93 -14.47 17.61
CA ALA A 30 -10.02 -15.12 16.69
C ALA A 30 -8.57 -14.74 17.00
N ASN A 31 -7.63 -15.66 16.75
CA ASN A 31 -6.21 -15.34 16.85
C ASN A 31 -5.78 -14.41 15.71
N TYR A 32 -4.61 -13.79 15.85
CA TYR A 32 -4.05 -12.86 14.86
C TYR A 32 -4.09 -13.44 13.44
N ALA A 33 -3.63 -14.68 13.25
CA ALA A 33 -3.55 -15.29 11.92
C ALA A 33 -4.91 -15.38 11.23
N ILE A 34 -5.95 -15.78 11.97
CA ILE A 34 -7.33 -15.88 11.45
C ILE A 34 -7.86 -14.49 11.12
N ARG A 35 -7.70 -13.52 12.03
CA ARG A 35 -8.13 -12.14 11.79
C ARG A 35 -7.44 -11.55 10.57
N HIS A 36 -6.12 -11.68 10.48
CA HIS A 36 -5.30 -11.21 9.37
C HIS A 36 -5.73 -11.82 8.04
N MET A 37 -5.94 -13.14 7.98
CA MET A 37 -6.38 -13.78 6.73
C MET A 37 -7.79 -13.37 6.31
N ALA A 38 -8.69 -13.16 7.27
CA ALA A 38 -10.05 -12.72 6.99
C ALA A 38 -10.10 -11.25 6.55
N THR A 39 -9.40 -10.35 7.24
CA THR A 39 -9.45 -8.92 6.94
C THR A 39 -8.58 -8.60 5.73
N GLU A 40 -7.29 -8.98 5.74
CA GLU A 40 -6.33 -8.58 4.70
C GLU A 40 -6.45 -9.39 3.42
N HIS A 41 -6.71 -10.70 3.54
CA HIS A 41 -6.74 -11.59 2.36
C HIS A 41 -8.13 -12.03 1.95
N HIS A 42 -9.18 -11.74 2.74
CA HIS A 42 -10.54 -12.23 2.52
C HIS A 42 -10.60 -13.78 2.39
N ILE A 43 -9.78 -14.48 3.18
CA ILE A 43 -9.68 -15.94 3.21
C ILE A 43 -10.12 -16.47 4.58
N ASP A 44 -11.30 -17.07 4.61
CA ASP A 44 -11.88 -17.64 5.84
C ASP A 44 -11.34 -19.04 6.20
N SER A 45 -10.75 -19.75 5.24
CA SER A 45 -10.31 -21.13 5.41
C SER A 45 -8.92 -21.35 4.81
N PHE A 46 -7.96 -21.66 5.67
CA PHE A 46 -6.58 -21.90 5.31
C PHE A 46 -5.94 -22.87 6.33
N ASP A 47 -4.80 -23.45 5.97
CA ASP A 47 -3.95 -24.21 6.88
C ASP A 47 -2.64 -23.48 7.16
N VAL A 48 -1.85 -24.02 8.08
CA VAL A 48 -0.58 -23.43 8.52
C VAL A 48 0.40 -23.26 7.35
N GLU A 49 0.44 -24.24 6.45
CA GLU A 49 1.31 -24.23 5.28
C GLU A 49 0.91 -23.15 4.28
N SER A 50 -0.39 -22.96 4.04
CA SER A 50 -0.92 -21.93 3.16
C SER A 50 -0.66 -20.54 3.72
N PHE A 51 -0.85 -20.34 5.03
CA PHE A 51 -0.49 -19.07 5.69
C PHE A 51 1.02 -18.79 5.50
N PHE A 52 1.87 -19.79 5.72
CA PHE A 52 3.32 -19.64 5.55
C PHE A 52 3.68 -19.19 4.13
N LYS A 53 3.26 -19.97 3.13
CA LYS A 53 3.59 -19.73 1.73
C LYS A 53 3.02 -18.45 1.16
N LEU A 54 1.87 -17.99 1.65
CA LEU A 54 1.27 -16.74 1.21
C LEU A 54 2.13 -15.53 1.62
N HIS A 55 2.83 -15.64 2.75
CA HIS A 55 3.63 -14.56 3.32
C HIS A 55 5.14 -14.72 3.14
N ASP A 56 5.57 -15.84 2.55
CA ASP A 56 6.90 -16.01 1.96
C ASP A 56 6.91 -15.28 0.60
N LEU A 57 7.20 -13.97 0.66
CA LEU A 57 6.98 -13.04 -0.44
C LEU A 57 7.96 -13.27 -1.59
N ASP A 58 9.18 -13.69 -1.28
CA ASP A 58 10.23 -13.98 -2.27
C ASP A 58 10.37 -15.48 -2.60
N GLN A 59 9.57 -16.33 -1.94
CA GLN A 59 9.50 -17.77 -2.13
C GLN A 59 10.83 -18.49 -1.82
N ASN A 60 11.61 -17.95 -0.87
CA ASN A 60 12.87 -18.52 -0.44
C ASN A 60 12.69 -19.64 0.61
N GLY A 61 11.46 -19.82 1.11
CA GLY A 61 11.10 -20.88 2.06
C GLY A 61 11.38 -20.56 3.52
N VAL A 62 11.64 -19.30 3.87
CA VAL A 62 11.81 -18.81 5.25
C VAL A 62 11.12 -17.47 5.39
N TRP A 63 10.65 -17.10 6.58
CA TRP A 63 10.29 -15.71 6.86
C TRP A 63 11.46 -14.98 7.49
N ASP A 64 11.88 -13.88 6.86
CA ASP A 64 12.87 -12.98 7.42
C ASP A 64 12.26 -11.74 8.08
N ARG A 65 13.13 -10.79 8.46
CA ARG A 65 12.73 -9.57 9.16
C ARG A 65 11.74 -8.77 8.32
N GLU A 66 12.01 -8.64 7.03
CA GLU A 66 11.23 -7.87 6.08
C GLU A 66 9.84 -8.50 5.88
N GLU A 67 9.76 -9.82 5.80
CA GLU A 67 8.48 -10.55 5.67
C GLU A 67 7.66 -10.52 6.95
N VAL A 68 8.31 -10.62 8.12
CA VAL A 68 7.64 -10.37 9.40
C VAL A 68 7.10 -8.94 9.47
N GLU A 69 7.87 -7.94 9.07
CA GLU A 69 7.40 -6.55 9.00
C GLU A 69 6.22 -6.38 8.04
N ALA A 70 6.19 -7.12 6.92
CA ALA A 70 5.09 -7.11 5.96
C ALA A 70 3.82 -7.78 6.52
N ILE A 71 3.93 -8.95 7.15
CA ILE A 71 2.80 -9.64 7.82
C ILE A 71 2.08 -8.70 8.77
N TYR A 72 2.82 -7.85 9.49
CA TYR A 72 2.28 -6.90 10.46
C TYR A 72 2.05 -5.48 9.89
N GLY A 73 2.20 -5.27 8.57
CA GLY A 73 1.94 -3.99 7.93
C GLY A 73 2.76 -2.84 8.49
N VAL A 74 3.98 -3.11 8.99
CA VAL A 74 4.81 -2.14 9.72
C VAL A 74 5.06 -0.89 8.90
N HIS A 75 5.34 -1.05 7.61
CA HIS A 75 5.63 0.06 6.70
C HIS A 75 4.40 0.61 5.99
N HIS A 76 3.19 0.21 6.39
CA HIS A 76 1.98 0.80 5.80
C HIS A 76 1.80 2.26 6.26
N VAL A 77 1.17 3.11 5.44
CA VAL A 77 1.11 4.55 5.71
C VAL A 77 0.41 4.88 7.02
N TYR A 78 -0.63 4.12 7.38
CA TYR A 78 -1.34 4.29 8.65
C TYR A 78 -0.49 3.84 9.84
N SER A 79 0.25 2.73 9.68
CA SER A 79 1.21 2.24 10.68
C SER A 79 2.33 3.27 10.92
N GLN A 80 2.86 3.87 9.85
CA GLN A 80 3.89 4.91 9.92
C GLN A 80 3.39 6.17 10.66
N LYS A 81 2.13 6.59 10.45
CA LYS A 81 1.52 7.73 11.15
C LYS A 81 1.42 7.56 12.67
N LYS A 82 1.46 6.32 13.19
CA LYS A 82 1.48 6.03 14.64
C LYS A 82 2.87 6.23 15.27
N SER A 83 3.89 6.55 14.48
CA SER A 83 5.23 6.87 14.94
C SER A 83 5.50 8.37 14.80
N ARG A 84 6.07 9.01 15.83
CA ARG A 84 6.37 10.46 15.76
C ARG A 84 7.47 10.78 14.75
N ASP A 85 8.45 9.89 14.65
CA ASP A 85 9.66 10.05 13.86
C ASP A 85 10.20 8.68 13.42
N GLU A 86 11.18 8.68 12.51
CA GLU A 86 11.81 7.48 11.95
C GLU A 86 12.48 6.61 13.02
N ILE A 87 12.97 7.22 14.12
CA ILE A 87 13.61 6.48 15.21
C ILE A 87 12.57 5.70 16.01
N GLU A 88 11.42 6.31 16.34
CA GLU A 88 10.30 5.60 16.97
C GLU A 88 9.72 4.53 16.06
N HIS A 89 9.64 4.81 14.76
CA HIS A 89 9.18 3.84 13.78
C HIS A 89 10.08 2.60 13.74
N LYS A 90 11.40 2.82 13.68
CA LYS A 90 12.37 1.74 13.74
C LYS A 90 12.26 0.92 15.03
N LYS A 91 12.14 1.58 16.19
CA LYS A 91 11.96 0.88 17.48
C LYS A 91 10.69 0.03 17.51
N LYS A 92 9.61 0.51 16.89
CA LYS A 92 8.36 -0.23 16.75
C LYS A 92 8.58 -1.48 15.89
N ALA A 93 9.22 -1.31 14.74
CA ALA A 93 9.55 -2.41 13.83
C ALA A 93 10.43 -3.47 14.53
N ASP A 94 11.50 -3.03 15.20
CA ASP A 94 12.39 -3.90 15.96
C ASP A 94 11.62 -4.65 17.06
N HIS A 95 10.74 -3.97 17.80
CA HIS A 95 9.93 -4.61 18.85
C HIS A 95 8.99 -5.70 18.29
N ILE A 96 8.34 -5.45 17.16
CA ILE A 96 7.44 -6.41 16.50
C ILE A 96 8.25 -7.64 16.08
N VAL A 97 9.34 -7.44 15.34
CA VAL A 97 10.19 -8.51 14.83
C VAL A 97 10.78 -9.34 15.97
N GLU A 98 11.36 -8.71 16.98
CA GLU A 98 11.95 -9.41 18.14
C GLU A 98 10.90 -10.24 18.88
N THR A 99 9.67 -9.75 19.01
CA THR A 99 8.59 -10.46 19.70
C THR A 99 8.13 -11.68 18.89
N VAL A 100 8.04 -11.54 17.57
CA VAL A 100 7.69 -12.64 16.66
C VAL A 100 8.78 -13.71 16.62
N LEU A 101 10.04 -13.32 16.42
CA LEU A 101 11.17 -14.27 16.42
C LEU A 101 11.24 -15.01 17.75
N LYS A 102 11.09 -14.31 18.88
CA LYS A 102 11.07 -14.98 20.20
C LYS A 102 9.95 -16.03 20.32
N ALA A 103 8.82 -15.83 19.64
CA ALA A 103 7.72 -16.79 19.64
C ALA A 103 8.01 -17.99 18.71
N LEU A 104 8.65 -17.76 17.57
CA LEU A 104 8.75 -18.71 16.46
C LEU A 104 10.14 -19.30 16.25
N ASP A 105 11.16 -18.47 16.11
CA ASP A 105 12.56 -18.82 15.82
C ASP A 105 13.17 -19.61 17.00
N LYS A 106 13.37 -20.92 16.79
CA LYS A 106 13.83 -21.85 17.84
C LYS A 106 15.33 -22.06 17.81
N ASP A 107 15.95 -21.95 16.65
CA ASP A 107 17.39 -22.13 16.50
C ASP A 107 18.19 -20.81 16.62
N GLY A 108 17.50 -19.68 16.61
CA GLY A 108 18.04 -18.34 16.85
C GLY A 108 18.79 -17.76 15.66
N ASP A 109 18.49 -18.21 14.45
CA ASP A 109 19.14 -17.74 13.23
C ASP A 109 18.57 -16.41 12.69
N GLY A 110 17.50 -15.90 13.33
CA GLY A 110 16.83 -14.67 12.98
C GLY A 110 15.81 -14.79 11.84
N LYS A 111 15.47 -16.02 11.44
CA LYS A 111 14.46 -16.35 10.43
C LYS A 111 13.47 -17.35 11.02
N VAL A 112 12.35 -17.56 10.32
CA VAL A 112 11.36 -18.56 10.70
C VAL A 112 11.16 -19.54 9.56
N THR A 113 11.42 -20.81 9.82
CA THR A 113 11.19 -21.90 8.87
C THR A 113 9.74 -22.39 8.90
N PRO A 114 9.27 -23.08 7.84
CA PRO A 114 7.96 -23.73 7.83
C PRO A 114 7.80 -24.71 8.99
N GLU A 115 8.87 -25.43 9.35
CA GLU A 115 8.89 -26.39 10.45
C GLU A 115 8.70 -25.72 11.81
N GLU A 116 9.37 -24.59 12.05
CA GLU A 116 9.22 -23.81 13.29
C GLU A 116 7.84 -23.21 13.41
N PHE A 117 7.31 -22.65 12.32
CA PHE A 117 5.96 -22.10 12.31
C PHE A 117 4.90 -23.19 12.50
N ALA A 118 5.05 -24.34 11.84
CA ALA A 118 4.17 -25.49 12.01
C ALA A 118 4.20 -26.04 13.45
N ALA A 119 5.38 -26.08 14.08
CA ALA A 119 5.53 -26.51 15.46
C ALA A 119 4.89 -25.53 16.46
N ALA A 120 4.94 -24.23 16.18
CA ALA A 120 4.35 -23.19 17.03
C ALA A 120 2.82 -23.06 16.83
N GLY A 121 2.34 -23.26 15.61
CA GLY A 121 0.93 -23.18 15.22
C GLY A 121 0.39 -21.75 15.06
N LEU A 122 -0.79 -21.59 14.47
CA LEU A 122 -1.37 -20.27 14.12
C LEU A 122 -1.59 -19.33 15.32
N THR A 123 -1.78 -19.87 16.52
CA THR A 123 -2.00 -19.09 17.75
C THR A 123 -0.72 -18.50 18.33
N SER A 124 0.44 -18.82 17.75
CA SER A 124 1.74 -18.34 18.24
C SER A 124 2.11 -16.94 17.76
N LEU A 125 1.41 -16.42 16.74
CA LEU A 125 1.60 -15.06 16.27
C LEU A 125 1.07 -14.05 17.31
N PRO A 126 1.92 -13.16 17.83
CA PRO A 126 1.52 -12.14 18.80
C PRO A 126 0.57 -11.10 18.17
N THR A 127 -0.30 -10.49 18.99
CA THR A 127 -1.06 -9.31 18.60
C THR A 127 -0.35 -8.05 19.07
N PHE A 128 -0.43 -6.98 18.28
CA PHE A 128 0.10 -5.66 18.60
C PHE A 128 -1.00 -4.60 18.53
N ASP A 129 -2.16 -4.94 19.10
CA ASP A 129 -3.31 -4.05 19.15
C ASP A 129 -2.84 -2.70 19.75
N ASN A 130 -3.22 -1.58 19.12
CA ASN A 130 -2.77 -0.20 19.41
C ASN A 130 -1.44 0.26 18.80
N MET A 131 -0.68 -0.59 18.10
CA MET A 131 0.56 -0.18 17.42
C MET A 131 0.37 0.12 15.92
N GLY A 132 -0.86 -0.04 15.42
CA GLY A 132 -1.19 0.07 13.99
C GLY A 132 -0.51 -1.02 13.17
N ALA A 133 -0.39 -2.22 13.75
CA ALA A 133 0.29 -3.37 13.18
C ALA A 133 -0.73 -4.51 12.97
N GLU A 134 -1.85 -4.15 12.36
CA GLU A 134 -2.97 -5.07 12.09
C GLU A 134 -2.71 -5.96 10.86
N GLY A 135 -1.60 -5.70 10.14
CA GLY A 135 -1.30 -6.31 8.85
C GLY A 135 -1.94 -5.48 7.75
N HIS A 136 -1.15 -5.12 6.73
CA HIS A 136 -1.54 -4.23 5.63
C HIS A 136 -0.59 -4.52 4.46
N HIS A 137 -1.08 -5.21 3.42
CA HIS A 137 -0.24 -5.69 2.30
C HIS A 137 -0.43 -4.90 1.01
N TYR A 138 -1.53 -4.18 0.86
CA TYR A 138 -1.85 -3.47 -0.38
C TYR A 138 -1.36 -2.02 -0.33
N ASP A 139 -1.44 -1.33 -1.47
CA ASP A 139 -1.24 0.11 -1.47
C ASP A 139 -2.48 0.83 -0.94
N VAL A 140 -2.30 2.09 -0.51
CA VAL A 140 -3.34 2.91 0.14
C VAL A 140 -4.68 2.89 -0.61
N GLU A 141 -4.64 2.96 -1.95
CA GLU A 141 -5.84 2.96 -2.79
C GLU A 141 -6.58 1.61 -2.74
N SER A 142 -5.85 0.51 -2.91
CA SER A 142 -6.44 -0.82 -2.90
C SER A 142 -6.95 -1.18 -1.52
N GLU A 143 -6.27 -0.75 -0.45
CA GLU A 143 -6.76 -0.92 0.92
C GLU A 143 -8.04 -0.13 1.18
N PHE A 144 -8.08 1.14 0.78
CA PHE A 144 -9.29 1.95 0.89
C PHE A 144 -10.45 1.30 0.12
N PHE A 145 -10.20 0.80 -1.10
CA PHE A 145 -11.22 0.10 -1.88
C PHE A 145 -11.70 -1.19 -1.18
N LEU A 146 -10.78 -2.06 -0.80
CA LEU A 146 -11.09 -3.39 -0.27
C LEU A 146 -11.70 -3.34 1.13
N HIS A 147 -11.18 -2.51 2.03
CA HIS A 147 -11.62 -2.51 3.42
C HIS A 147 -12.69 -1.46 3.72
N HIS A 148 -12.70 -0.34 3.00
CA HIS A 148 -13.60 0.76 3.30
C HIS A 148 -14.71 0.89 2.25
N GLU A 149 -14.36 0.96 0.97
CA GLU A 149 -15.33 1.12 -0.11
C GLU A 149 -16.25 -0.10 -0.23
N GLU A 150 -15.72 -1.32 -0.20
CA GLU A 150 -16.57 -2.52 -0.23
C GLU A 150 -17.50 -2.61 0.99
N GLN A 151 -17.02 -2.20 2.17
CA GLN A 151 -17.81 -2.29 3.39
C GLN A 151 -18.91 -1.22 3.48
N TYR A 152 -18.59 0.04 3.19
CA TYR A 152 -19.48 1.18 3.42
C TYR A 152 -20.08 1.77 2.15
N HIS A 153 -19.49 1.47 0.99
CA HIS A 153 -19.83 2.05 -0.31
C HIS A 153 -20.00 1.00 -1.42
N SER A 154 -20.53 -0.19 -1.11
CA SER A 154 -20.67 -1.30 -2.09
C SER A 154 -21.88 -1.21 -3.02
N THR A 155 -22.79 -0.25 -2.80
CA THR A 155 -24.01 -0.08 -3.61
C THR A 155 -24.04 1.27 -4.33
N PRO A 156 -24.72 1.38 -5.48
CA PRO A 156 -24.89 2.67 -6.16
C PRO A 156 -25.48 3.76 -5.27
N GLU A 157 -26.36 3.39 -4.33
CA GLU A 157 -26.98 4.31 -3.38
C GLU A 157 -26.01 4.83 -2.32
N THR A 158 -24.96 4.06 -2.00
CA THR A 158 -23.88 4.43 -1.06
C THR A 158 -22.67 5.05 -1.76
N GLN A 159 -22.60 5.00 -3.10
CA GLN A 159 -21.55 5.61 -3.92
C GLN A 159 -22.02 6.97 -4.47
N THR A 160 -22.50 7.84 -3.60
CA THR A 160 -22.83 9.23 -3.95
C THR A 160 -21.91 10.19 -3.21
N ASP A 161 -21.69 11.39 -3.76
CA ASP A 161 -20.84 12.42 -3.16
C ASP A 161 -21.24 12.74 -1.70
N GLU A 162 -22.54 12.66 -1.37
CA GLU A 162 -23.05 12.90 -0.02
C GLU A 162 -22.83 11.71 0.94
N SER A 163 -22.66 10.50 0.40
CA SER A 163 -22.53 9.27 1.16
C SER A 163 -21.10 9.09 1.69
N TYR A 164 -20.08 9.59 0.99
CA TYR A 164 -18.68 9.59 1.43
C TYR A 164 -18.43 10.60 2.56
N ASN A 165 -18.79 10.22 3.78
CA ASN A 165 -18.70 11.09 4.95
C ASN A 165 -18.08 10.41 6.17
N HIS A 166 -17.61 9.17 6.04
CA HIS A 166 -16.86 8.50 7.09
C HIS A 166 -15.53 9.23 7.33
N PRO A 167 -15.00 9.25 8.57
CA PRO A 167 -13.70 9.85 8.86
C PRO A 167 -12.58 9.38 7.91
N GLU A 168 -12.60 8.10 7.56
CA GLU A 168 -11.67 7.44 6.64
C GLU A 168 -11.83 7.96 5.19
N ASP A 169 -13.06 8.22 4.71
CA ASP A 169 -13.32 8.85 3.40
C ASP A 169 -12.65 10.21 3.31
N ILE A 170 -12.91 11.05 4.33
CA ILE A 170 -12.42 12.41 4.41
C ILE A 170 -10.89 12.41 4.47
N GLU A 171 -10.31 11.51 5.27
CA GLU A 171 -8.86 11.40 5.38
C GLU A 171 -8.24 10.95 4.04
N HIS A 172 -8.80 9.91 3.41
CA HIS A 172 -8.34 9.40 2.12
C HIS A 172 -8.38 10.50 1.04
N PHE A 173 -9.51 11.20 0.86
CA PHE A 173 -9.61 12.26 -0.14
C PHE A 173 -8.74 13.48 0.17
N SER A 174 -8.59 13.85 1.46
CA SER A 174 -7.66 14.93 1.84
C SER A 174 -6.20 14.59 1.49
N HIS A 175 -5.86 13.30 1.50
CA HIS A 175 -4.56 12.82 1.08
C HIS A 175 -4.36 12.96 -0.43
N HIS A 176 -5.38 12.59 -1.22
CA HIS A 176 -5.42 12.82 -2.67
C HIS A 176 -5.24 14.30 -3.01
N ASP A 177 -6.03 15.19 -2.41
CA ASP A 177 -5.92 16.65 -2.60
C ASP A 177 -4.48 17.16 -2.36
N THR A 178 -3.82 16.60 -1.35
CA THR A 178 -2.44 16.95 -0.99
C THR A 178 -1.43 16.44 -2.02
N ILE A 179 -1.62 15.22 -2.53
CA ILE A 179 -0.76 14.63 -3.57
C ILE A 179 -0.94 15.41 -4.86
N GLU A 180 -2.17 15.59 -5.33
CA GLU A 180 -2.49 16.32 -6.55
C GLU A 180 -1.90 17.72 -6.52
N ARG A 181 -2.04 18.46 -5.42
CA ARG A 181 -1.42 19.78 -5.26
C ARG A 181 0.09 19.75 -5.46
N LYS A 182 0.79 18.78 -4.85
CA LYS A 182 2.24 18.63 -5.01
C LYS A 182 2.63 18.25 -6.44
N GLU A 183 1.77 17.50 -7.14
CA GLU A 183 1.95 17.20 -8.55
C GLU A 183 1.78 18.44 -9.42
N TYR A 184 0.74 19.24 -9.20
CA TYR A 184 0.54 20.52 -9.87
C TYR A 184 1.70 21.50 -9.62
N GLU A 185 2.21 21.59 -8.40
CA GLU A 185 3.39 22.39 -8.07
C GLU A 185 4.63 21.94 -8.86
N ARG A 186 4.82 20.62 -8.99
CA ARG A 186 5.94 20.05 -9.75
C ARG A 186 5.79 20.31 -11.25
N GLU A 187 4.59 20.16 -11.78
CA GLU A 187 4.26 20.41 -13.18
C GLU A 187 4.42 21.89 -13.53
N ALA A 188 3.84 22.78 -12.71
CA ALA A 188 3.98 24.22 -12.84
C ALA A 188 5.46 24.63 -12.89
N ARG A 189 6.29 24.08 -12.00
CA ARG A 189 7.73 24.33 -11.98
C ARG A 189 8.44 23.81 -13.22
N TYR A 190 8.02 22.66 -13.75
CA TYR A 190 8.62 22.06 -14.93
C TYR A 190 8.25 22.81 -16.22
N GLN A 191 6.99 23.23 -16.35
CA GLN A 191 6.46 23.92 -17.52
C GLN A 191 6.67 25.44 -17.47
N GLY A 192 6.99 26.00 -16.30
CA GLY A 192 7.13 27.44 -16.09
C GLY A 192 5.80 28.19 -16.05
N ILE A 193 4.72 27.51 -15.66
CA ILE A 193 3.36 28.07 -15.51
C ILE A 193 3.01 28.25 -14.02
N SER A 194 1.86 28.87 -13.73
CA SER A 194 1.33 28.96 -12.37
C SER A 194 0.71 27.62 -11.92
N VAL A 195 0.58 27.42 -10.60
CA VAL A 195 -0.05 26.21 -10.04
C VAL A 195 -1.53 26.18 -10.41
N GLU A 196 -2.20 27.35 -10.40
CA GLU A 196 -3.60 27.51 -10.79
C GLU A 196 -3.83 27.17 -12.26
N GLU A 197 -2.88 27.51 -13.13
CA GLU A 197 -2.93 27.14 -14.55
C GLU A 197 -2.76 25.62 -14.77
N ALA A 198 -1.86 24.98 -13.99
CA ALA A 198 -1.71 23.53 -14.01
C ALA A 198 -2.96 22.80 -13.51
N MET A 199 -3.56 23.27 -12.40
CA MET A 199 -4.81 22.75 -11.85
C MET A 199 -5.96 22.85 -12.86
N HIS A 200 -6.16 24.03 -13.42
CA HIS A 200 -7.25 24.30 -14.37
C HIS A 200 -7.08 23.51 -15.68
N ALA A 201 -5.84 23.26 -16.11
CA ALA A 201 -5.57 22.39 -17.26
C ALA A 201 -6.01 20.93 -17.01
N HIS A 202 -5.89 20.45 -15.77
CA HIS A 202 -6.35 19.12 -15.36
C HIS A 202 -7.86 19.03 -15.16
N GLU A 203 -8.48 20.09 -14.61
CA GLU A 203 -9.95 20.17 -14.45
C GLU A 203 -10.68 20.30 -15.81
N GLN A 204 -10.07 21.01 -16.77
CA GLN A 204 -10.63 21.19 -18.11
C GLN A 204 -10.25 20.09 -19.09
N ALA A 205 -9.39 19.15 -18.72
CA ALA A 205 -9.06 18.02 -19.58
C ALA A 205 -10.39 17.28 -19.87
N PRO A 206 -10.91 17.36 -21.11
CA PRO A 206 -12.19 16.73 -21.40
C PRO A 206 -12.03 15.23 -21.17
N VAL A 207 -12.97 14.62 -20.44
CA VAL A 207 -13.25 13.19 -20.54
C VAL A 207 -13.37 12.94 -22.04
N ARG A 208 -12.35 12.33 -22.66
CA ARG A 208 -12.21 12.35 -24.12
C ARG A 208 -13.46 11.76 -24.75
N ALA A 209 -14.28 12.60 -25.35
CA ALA A 209 -15.09 12.20 -26.48
C ALA A 209 -14.14 11.62 -27.54
N SER A 210 -14.45 10.42 -28.03
CA SER A 210 -13.69 9.65 -29.00
C SER A 210 -13.04 10.54 -30.08
N ALA A 211 -11.71 10.47 -30.17
CA ALA A 211 -10.93 11.30 -31.08
C ALA A 211 -11.09 10.86 -32.56
N GLU A 212 -11.89 11.57 -33.33
CA GLU A 212 -11.86 11.50 -34.80
C GLU A 212 -10.96 12.59 -35.41
N SER A 213 -9.91 12.13 -36.10
CA SER A 213 -9.21 12.74 -37.24
C SER A 213 -8.40 14.04 -37.05
N ALA A 214 -7.10 13.88 -36.80
CA ALA A 214 -6.08 14.77 -37.35
C ALA A 214 -4.85 13.94 -37.80
N PRO A 215 -4.26 14.18 -39.00
CA PRO A 215 -3.18 13.35 -39.52
C PRO A 215 -1.86 13.67 -38.81
N ARG A 216 -1.29 12.68 -38.11
CA ARG A 216 -0.02 12.79 -37.37
C ARG A 216 1.20 12.66 -38.33
N PRO A 217 2.28 13.45 -38.16
CA PRO A 217 3.47 13.34 -38.99
C PRO A 217 4.20 12.00 -38.79
N LYS A 218 4.68 11.39 -39.89
CA LYS A 218 5.39 10.11 -39.90
C LYS A 218 6.78 10.25 -39.27
N ILE A 219 6.91 9.84 -38.02
CA ILE A 219 8.20 9.60 -37.36
C ILE A 219 8.62 8.16 -37.67
N THR A 220 9.73 7.97 -38.38
CA THR A 220 10.38 6.66 -38.57
C THR A 220 11.01 6.22 -37.25
N ARG A 221 10.24 5.49 -36.43
CA ARG A 221 10.73 4.83 -35.22
C ARG A 221 11.40 3.50 -35.61
N GLY A 222 12.64 3.30 -35.16
CA GLY A 222 13.32 2.00 -35.25
C GLY A 222 12.54 0.88 -34.55
N VAL A 223 12.91 -0.37 -34.84
CA VAL A 223 12.18 -1.57 -34.38
C VAL A 223 12.02 -1.54 -32.85
N PRO A 224 10.77 -1.50 -32.34
CA PRO A 224 10.50 -1.52 -30.91
C PRO A 224 11.16 -2.75 -30.26
N PRO A 225 11.66 -2.64 -29.01
CA PRO A 225 12.26 -3.77 -28.27
C PRO A 225 11.31 -4.95 -28.03
N GLU A 226 10.02 -4.76 -28.30
CA GLU A 226 8.98 -5.82 -28.29
C GLU A 226 8.99 -6.69 -29.54
N LYS A 227 9.55 -6.19 -30.65
CA LYS A 227 9.72 -6.92 -31.91
C LYS A 227 11.15 -7.44 -32.11
N GLN A 228 12.01 -7.22 -31.12
CA GLN A 228 13.35 -7.81 -31.07
C GLN A 228 13.23 -9.23 -30.54
N ASP A 229 14.02 -10.13 -31.12
CA ASP A 229 14.06 -11.53 -30.71
C ASP A 229 14.35 -11.64 -29.19
N PRO A 230 13.63 -12.49 -28.44
CA PRO A 230 13.86 -12.71 -27.01
C PRO A 230 15.34 -12.95 -26.66
N SER A 231 16.11 -13.62 -27.53
CA SER A 231 17.54 -13.86 -27.31
C SER A 231 18.40 -12.59 -27.33
N VAL A 232 17.98 -11.54 -28.04
CA VAL A 232 18.67 -10.24 -28.06
C VAL A 232 18.24 -9.39 -26.87
N ARG A 233 16.96 -9.47 -26.49
CA ARG A 233 16.36 -8.71 -25.39
C ARG A 233 16.87 -9.14 -24.01
N PHE A 234 17.20 -10.41 -23.84
CA PHE A 234 17.62 -10.99 -22.56
C PHE A 234 19.13 -11.30 -22.49
N LYS A 235 19.90 -10.88 -23.49
CA LYS A 235 21.32 -11.22 -23.63
C LYS A 235 22.17 -10.75 -22.43
N ASP A 236 21.81 -9.62 -21.82
CA ASP A 236 22.58 -8.99 -20.76
C ASP A 236 21.92 -9.10 -19.36
N ILE A 237 20.83 -9.86 -19.22
CA ILE A 237 20.07 -9.99 -17.95
C ILE A 237 20.96 -10.42 -16.79
N ASN A 238 21.86 -11.39 -17.02
CA ASN A 238 22.73 -11.90 -15.98
C ASN A 238 23.72 -10.84 -15.47
N LYS A 239 24.12 -9.91 -16.34
CA LYS A 239 25.07 -8.84 -16.01
C LYS A 239 24.38 -7.69 -15.26
N GLU A 240 23.12 -7.39 -15.62
CA GLU A 240 22.30 -6.40 -14.92
C GLU A 240 21.83 -6.91 -13.55
N SER A 241 21.51 -8.19 -13.43
CA SER A 241 21.09 -8.81 -12.16
C SER A 241 22.18 -8.78 -11.09
N THR A 242 23.46 -8.94 -11.46
CA THR A 242 24.58 -8.93 -10.51
C THR A 242 24.99 -7.52 -10.05
N ALA A 243 24.55 -6.47 -10.76
CA ALA A 243 24.89 -5.09 -10.46
C ALA A 243 23.85 -4.39 -9.56
N GLN A 244 22.74 -5.05 -9.25
CA GLN A 244 21.64 -4.48 -8.48
C GLN A 244 21.51 -5.11 -7.10
N SER A 245 21.49 -4.26 -6.07
CA SER A 245 21.25 -4.63 -4.68
C SER A 245 19.97 -5.46 -4.54
N GLU A 246 19.97 -6.37 -3.57
CA GLU A 246 18.86 -7.23 -3.20
C GLU A 246 17.60 -6.42 -2.86
N TRP A 247 16.42 -7.01 -3.03
CA TRP A 247 15.16 -6.28 -2.83
C TRP A 247 15.08 -5.89 -1.33
N GLY A 248 14.50 -4.73 -1.02
CA GLY A 248 14.55 -4.18 0.35
C GLY A 248 15.92 -3.63 0.80
N THR A 249 17.02 -3.87 0.08
CA THR A 249 18.35 -3.38 0.46
C THR A 249 18.81 -2.16 -0.33
N GLY A 250 19.48 -1.23 0.35
CA GLY A 250 20.06 -0.02 -0.23
C GLY A 250 19.02 1.04 -0.66
N GLU A 251 19.51 2.13 -1.25
CA GLU A 251 18.71 3.33 -1.57
C GLU A 251 17.62 3.12 -2.64
N GLN A 252 17.51 1.91 -3.21
CA GLN A 252 16.60 1.57 -4.31
C GLN A 252 15.66 0.39 -3.99
N GLY A 253 15.74 -0.19 -2.79
CA GLY A 253 14.99 -1.40 -2.39
C GLY A 253 13.48 -1.25 -2.56
N TYR A 254 12.92 -0.11 -2.13
CA TYR A 254 11.49 0.20 -2.18
C TYR A 254 11.06 1.08 -3.37
N LYS A 255 11.96 1.38 -4.30
CA LYS A 255 11.63 2.22 -5.46
C LYS A 255 10.93 1.38 -6.54
N GLN A 256 9.98 2.01 -7.24
CA GLN A 256 9.25 1.37 -8.34
C GLN A 256 10.19 0.89 -9.45
N PRO A 257 10.00 -0.34 -9.98
CA PRO A 257 10.92 -0.93 -10.94
C PRO A 257 10.87 -0.26 -12.33
N LYS A 258 12.04 0.20 -12.79
CA LYS A 258 12.18 0.96 -14.05
C LYS A 258 12.61 0.09 -15.23
N SER A 259 13.29 -1.03 -14.99
CA SER A 259 13.76 -1.94 -16.04
C SER A 259 12.94 -3.23 -16.14
N PRO A 260 12.93 -3.93 -17.30
CA PRO A 260 12.28 -5.23 -17.44
C PRO A 260 12.87 -6.32 -16.53
N ALA A 261 14.18 -6.29 -16.27
CA ALA A 261 14.83 -7.24 -15.37
C ALA A 261 14.40 -7.02 -13.90
N GLU A 262 14.26 -5.76 -13.49
CA GLU A 262 13.82 -5.38 -12.14
C GLU A 262 12.36 -5.77 -11.88
N ARG A 263 11.50 -5.69 -12.90
CA ARG A 263 10.10 -6.13 -12.83
C ARG A 263 9.97 -7.64 -12.71
N LEU A 264 10.80 -8.38 -13.45
CA LEU A 264 10.84 -9.85 -13.38
C LEU A 264 11.34 -10.34 -12.01
N ARG A 265 12.28 -9.61 -11.40
CA ARG A 265 12.81 -9.94 -10.06
C ARG A 265 11.85 -9.59 -8.93
N LYS A 266 11.12 -8.48 -9.04
CA LYS A 266 10.20 -7.99 -7.99
C LYS A 266 8.80 -8.62 -8.05
N ASN A 267 8.63 -9.70 -8.83
CA ASN A 267 7.35 -10.37 -9.12
C ASN A 267 6.17 -9.42 -9.45
N VAL A 268 6.48 -8.22 -9.96
CA VAL A 268 5.48 -7.21 -10.26
C VAL A 268 4.91 -7.57 -11.63
N PRO A 269 3.58 -7.76 -11.76
CA PRO A 269 2.97 -8.06 -13.05
C PRO A 269 3.42 -7.02 -14.09
N TYR A 270 3.70 -7.50 -15.29
CA TYR A 270 4.20 -6.67 -16.37
C TYR A 270 3.29 -5.45 -16.57
N LYS A 271 3.71 -4.27 -16.10
CA LYS A 271 3.02 -3.02 -16.41
C LYS A 271 3.08 -2.83 -17.91
N TYR A 272 1.97 -3.16 -18.58
CA TYR A 272 1.69 -2.88 -19.97
C TYR A 272 2.01 -1.40 -20.20
N LYS A 273 2.98 -1.13 -21.07
CA LYS A 273 3.16 0.24 -21.55
C LYS A 273 1.99 0.52 -22.46
N PHE A 274 1.13 1.46 -22.06
CA PHE A 274 0.29 2.18 -23.01
C PHE A 274 1.23 2.87 -24.02
N ARG A 275 1.56 2.17 -25.11
CA ARG A 275 2.04 2.78 -26.34
C ARG A 275 0.84 3.00 -27.24
N ARG A 276 -0.07 3.84 -26.78
CA ARG A 276 -1.18 4.42 -27.53
C ARG A 276 -1.86 5.41 -26.60
N SER A 277 -2.01 6.66 -26.99
CA SER A 277 -3.01 7.51 -26.32
C SER A 277 -4.38 6.83 -26.45
N TRP A 278 -5.22 6.86 -25.43
CA TRP A 278 -6.67 6.56 -25.52
C TRP A 278 -7.29 7.39 -26.67
N GLY A 279 -7.32 6.84 -27.87
CA GLY A 279 -7.51 7.57 -29.13
C GLY A 279 -6.72 6.95 -30.29
N ASP A 280 -6.46 5.65 -30.22
CA ASP A 280 -5.85 4.90 -31.32
C ASP A 280 -6.46 3.48 -31.41
N PHE A 281 -7.45 3.12 -30.58
CA PHE A 281 -8.39 2.05 -30.95
C PHE A 281 -9.60 2.70 -31.59
#